data_AF-A0A8B7VDG5-F1
#
_entry.id   AF-A0A8B7VDG5-F1
#
_cell.length_a   1.000
_cell.length_b   1.000
_cell.length_c   1.000
_cell.angle_alpha   90.00
_cell.angle_beta   90.00
_cell.angle_gamma   90.00
#
_symmetry.space_group_name_H-M   'P 1'
#
loop_
_entity.id
_entity.type
_entity.pdbx_description
1 polymer ?
#
loop_
_entity_poly.entity_id
_entity_poly.type
_entity_poly.pdbx_seq_one_letter_code
_entity_poly.pdbx_strand_id
1 'polypeptide(L)'
;MGRLKYHPQRDYRTGRPIGTVVAELQSAQRQSILLQSTAPKSAELLWFYACPGHKKNPGSGGYNTPSPWGRSTFYEDRGFQGRHYECSSDHANLQPYFSRCNSVRVDSGCWMLYEQPNYSGCQYFLRRGDYPTTSSGWLSDSIRSCRLIPYASSHRIRIYEREDYRGQMVEITEDCPCLQDRFHFSDIHSFHVLEGYWVLYEMPNYRGRQYLLRPGEYRRYQDWGAMNARVGSLRRVMDFY
;
A
#
# COMPACT_ATOMS: atom_id res chain seq x y z
N MET A 1 35.24 -37.11 -65.21
CA MET A 1 35.42 -35.68 -64.88
C MET A 1 36.06 -35.56 -63.51
N GLY A 2 37.38 -35.31 -63.47
CA GLY A 2 38.13 -35.10 -62.22
C GLY A 2 38.23 -33.62 -61.88
N ARG A 3 37.82 -33.23 -60.67
CA ARG A 3 37.93 -31.86 -60.14
C ARG A 3 39.28 -31.64 -59.48
N LEU A 4 39.86 -30.48 -59.77
CA LEU A 4 41.14 -29.98 -59.25
C LEU A 4 41.07 -29.58 -57.77
N LYS A 5 42.25 -29.73 -57.18
CA LYS A 5 42.73 -29.61 -55.80
C LYS A 5 42.39 -28.30 -55.07
N TYR A 6 42.24 -28.39 -53.76
CA TYR A 6 42.57 -27.32 -52.81
C TYR A 6 43.59 -27.86 -51.79
N HIS A 7 44.71 -27.17 -51.63
CA HIS A 7 45.70 -27.41 -50.57
C HIS A 7 45.69 -26.18 -49.64
N PRO A 8 45.37 -26.33 -48.35
CA PRO A 8 45.40 -25.21 -47.43
C PRO A 8 46.84 -24.90 -46.98
N GLN A 9 47.25 -23.63 -47.12
CA GLN A 9 48.52 -23.12 -46.59
C GLN A 9 48.51 -23.17 -45.04
N ARG A 10 49.63 -23.58 -44.44
CA ARG A 10 49.86 -23.61 -42.99
C ARG A 10 50.84 -22.51 -42.59
N ASP A 11 50.65 -21.92 -41.42
CA ASP A 11 51.57 -20.94 -40.84
C ASP A 11 52.82 -21.64 -40.26
N TYR A 12 54.00 -21.25 -40.75
CA TYR A 12 55.27 -21.96 -40.53
C TYR A 12 55.93 -21.69 -39.16
N ARG A 13 55.31 -20.91 -38.26
CA ARG A 13 55.84 -20.71 -36.89
C ARG A 13 55.11 -21.47 -35.78
N THR A 14 53.88 -21.94 -35.99
CA THR A 14 53.10 -22.63 -34.94
C THR A 14 52.34 -23.87 -35.42
N GLY A 15 52.38 -24.20 -36.72
CA GLY A 15 51.92 -25.47 -37.26
C GLY A 15 50.40 -25.73 -37.20
N ARG A 16 49.58 -24.73 -36.87
CA ARG A 16 48.11 -24.86 -36.81
C ARG A 16 47.42 -24.40 -38.12
N PRO A 17 46.31 -25.04 -38.52
CA PRO A 17 45.54 -24.65 -39.70
C PRO A 17 44.76 -23.33 -39.47
N ILE A 18 44.73 -22.45 -40.48
CA ILE A 18 44.21 -21.05 -40.43
C ILE A 18 42.66 -20.96 -40.36
N GLY A 19 41.96 -22.04 -40.00
CA GLY A 19 40.49 -22.09 -39.91
C GLY A 19 39.89 -21.72 -38.54
N THR A 20 40.70 -21.42 -37.53
CA THR A 20 40.25 -21.34 -36.14
C THR A 20 40.35 -19.92 -35.59
N VAL A 21 39.68 -18.96 -36.23
CA VAL A 21 39.46 -17.61 -35.67
C VAL A 21 37.98 -17.19 -35.71
N VAL A 22 37.07 -18.05 -36.19
CA VAL A 22 35.62 -17.74 -36.26
C VAL A 22 34.79 -18.49 -35.21
N ALA A 23 35.38 -19.45 -34.48
CA ALA A 23 34.67 -20.15 -33.39
C ALA A 23 34.80 -19.47 -32.01
N GLU A 24 35.73 -18.54 -31.81
CA GLU A 24 35.88 -17.80 -30.55
C GLU A 24 35.11 -16.47 -30.49
N LEU A 25 34.44 -16.07 -31.58
CA LEU A 25 33.57 -14.90 -31.59
C LEU A 25 32.07 -15.23 -31.38
N GLN A 26 31.70 -16.51 -31.30
CA GLN A 26 30.34 -16.91 -30.86
C GLN A 26 30.26 -17.36 -29.39
N SER A 27 31.39 -17.51 -28.69
CA SER A 27 31.42 -17.70 -27.23
C SER A 27 31.44 -16.37 -26.47
N ALA A 28 31.91 -15.28 -27.07
CA ALA A 28 31.92 -13.95 -26.46
C ALA A 28 30.60 -13.17 -26.60
N GLN A 29 29.70 -13.56 -27.51
CA GLN A 29 28.37 -12.92 -27.67
C GLN A 29 27.22 -13.67 -26.98
N ARG A 30 27.50 -14.79 -26.31
CA ARG A 30 26.55 -15.49 -25.41
C ARG A 30 26.71 -15.13 -23.93
N GLN A 31 27.73 -14.34 -23.55
CA GLN A 31 27.89 -13.84 -22.19
C GLN A 31 27.27 -12.45 -21.96
N SER A 32 26.70 -11.82 -22.98
CA SER A 32 26.05 -10.49 -22.87
C SER A 32 24.53 -10.54 -22.68
N ILE A 33 23.89 -11.73 -22.74
CA ILE A 33 22.43 -11.89 -22.57
C ILE A 33 22.05 -12.60 -21.25
N LEU A 34 23.04 -13.06 -20.48
CA LEU A 34 22.84 -13.71 -19.17
C LEU A 34 23.22 -12.83 -17.96
N LEU A 35 23.28 -11.50 -18.15
CA LEU A 35 23.53 -10.52 -17.08
C LEU A 35 22.39 -9.50 -16.89
N GLN A 36 21.19 -9.79 -17.38
CA GLN A 36 19.96 -9.06 -17.02
C GLN A 36 18.98 -9.90 -16.18
N SER A 37 19.44 -11.03 -15.64
CA SER A 37 18.62 -11.93 -14.84
C SER A 37 19.41 -12.39 -13.63
N THR A 38 19.51 -11.52 -12.63
CA THR A 38 19.58 -11.79 -11.17
C THR A 38 20.05 -10.51 -10.45
N ALA A 39 19.24 -9.45 -10.53
CA ALA A 39 19.32 -8.42 -9.50
C ALA A 39 18.58 -8.98 -8.26
N PRO A 40 19.23 -9.05 -7.07
CA PRO A 40 18.53 -9.46 -5.87
C PRO A 40 17.46 -8.40 -5.54
N LYS A 41 16.19 -8.84 -5.42
CA LYS A 41 15.04 -8.06 -4.93
C LYS A 41 15.17 -7.76 -3.42
N SER A 42 16.33 -7.30 -2.97
CA SER A 42 16.62 -7.07 -1.54
C SER A 42 17.23 -5.70 -1.22
N ALA A 43 17.29 -4.78 -2.19
CA ALA A 43 17.73 -3.41 -1.93
C ALA A 43 16.66 -2.50 -1.28
N GLU A 44 15.39 -2.93 -1.16
CA GLU A 44 14.35 -2.17 -0.44
C GLU A 44 14.31 -2.46 1.07
N LEU A 45 15.03 -3.46 1.58
CA LEU A 45 14.99 -3.84 2.99
C LEU A 45 16.12 -3.25 3.86
N LEU A 46 17.05 -2.48 3.28
CA LEU A 46 18.19 -1.92 4.03
C LEU A 46 18.03 -0.44 4.45
N TRP A 47 16.91 0.22 4.14
CA TRP A 47 16.58 1.52 4.74
C TRP A 47 16.01 1.41 6.17
N PHE A 48 15.76 0.19 6.68
CA PHE A 48 15.13 -0.03 7.98
C PHE A 48 16.01 0.23 9.21
N TYR A 49 17.31 0.54 9.05
CA TYR A 49 18.20 0.85 10.16
C TYR A 49 19.00 2.13 9.92
N ALA A 50 18.37 3.28 10.15
CA ALA A 50 19.09 4.51 10.48
C ALA A 50 18.16 5.50 11.20
N CYS A 51 17.93 5.29 12.50
CA CYS A 51 17.61 6.39 13.41
C CYS A 51 18.85 6.71 14.23
N PRO A 52 19.47 7.87 14.00
CA PRO A 52 19.96 8.67 15.11
C PRO A 52 19.32 10.06 15.08
N GLY A 53 18.79 10.48 16.22
CA GLY A 53 18.05 11.73 16.38
C GLY A 53 18.77 12.95 15.82
N HIS A 54 17.99 13.86 15.23
CA HIS A 54 18.46 15.19 14.88
C HIS A 54 17.48 16.26 15.36
N LYS A 55 18.04 17.17 16.15
CA LYS A 55 17.40 18.37 16.70
C LYS A 55 16.89 19.25 15.56
N LYS A 56 15.65 19.75 15.68
CA LYS A 56 15.08 20.75 14.77
C LYS A 56 15.87 22.06 14.91
N ASN A 57 16.36 22.61 13.80
CA ASN A 57 16.77 24.02 13.69
C ASN A 57 15.65 24.77 12.94
N PRO A 58 15.17 25.93 13.41
CA PRO A 58 14.09 26.65 12.75
C PRO A 58 14.66 27.58 11.68
N GLY A 59 14.11 27.52 10.47
CA GLY A 59 14.32 28.55 9.46
C GLY A 59 14.80 28.02 8.11
N SER A 60 13.86 27.60 7.26
CA SER A 60 13.87 27.88 5.83
C SER A 60 12.58 27.34 5.20
N GLY A 61 11.93 28.19 4.41
CA GLY A 61 10.80 27.78 3.58
C GLY A 61 11.26 26.69 2.61
N GLY A 62 10.63 25.53 2.70
CA GLY A 62 10.92 24.37 1.87
C GLY A 62 9.64 23.91 1.19
N TYR A 63 9.71 23.81 -0.14
CA TYR A 63 8.71 23.16 -0.97
C TYR A 63 8.25 21.85 -0.33
N ASN A 64 6.92 21.63 -0.24
CA ASN A 64 6.30 20.41 0.28
C ASN A 64 6.70 19.21 -0.59
N THR A 65 7.88 18.64 -0.35
CA THR A 65 8.18 17.29 -0.81
C THR A 65 7.39 16.32 0.07
N PRO A 66 6.57 15.43 -0.50
CA PRO A 66 5.88 14.44 0.30
C PRO A 66 6.92 13.55 0.99
N SER A 67 6.91 13.58 2.32
CA SER A 67 7.70 12.67 3.14
C SER A 67 7.33 11.23 2.77
N PRO A 68 8.30 10.35 2.44
CA PRO A 68 8.06 8.91 2.24
C PRO A 68 7.40 8.25 3.44
N TRP A 69 7.53 8.88 4.61
CA TRP A 69 6.99 8.43 5.87
C TRP A 69 5.71 9.23 6.17
N GLY A 70 4.62 8.49 6.46
CA GLY A 70 3.39 9.11 6.92
C GLY A 70 3.62 9.80 8.27
N ARG A 71 2.96 10.94 8.48
CA ARG A 71 3.06 11.73 9.70
C ARG A 71 1.70 12.28 10.07
N SER A 72 1.30 12.02 11.31
CA SER A 72 0.04 12.49 11.89
C SER A 72 0.28 13.02 13.30
N THR A 73 -0.40 14.10 13.67
CA THR A 73 -0.34 14.69 15.00
C THR A 73 -1.73 14.68 15.62
N PHE A 74 -1.84 14.06 16.79
CA PHE A 74 -3.07 13.99 17.59
C PHE A 74 -3.05 15.04 18.68
N TYR A 75 -4.16 15.75 18.87
CA TYR A 75 -4.29 16.82 19.87
C TYR A 75 -5.43 16.49 20.85
N GLU A 76 -5.20 16.70 22.15
CA GLU A 76 -6.20 16.45 23.20
C GLU A 76 -7.38 17.42 23.14
N ASP A 77 -7.16 18.64 22.65
CA ASP A 77 -8.20 19.67 22.54
C ASP A 77 -8.53 19.95 21.06
N ARG A 78 -9.61 20.72 20.84
CA ARG A 78 -10.05 21.13 19.50
C ARG A 78 -9.12 22.20 18.92
N GLY A 79 -9.14 22.38 17.61
CA GLY A 79 -8.38 23.45 16.95
C GLY A 79 -6.87 23.31 17.10
N PHE A 80 -6.37 22.08 17.21
CA PHE A 80 -4.93 21.75 17.31
C PHE A 80 -4.26 22.34 18.57
N GLN A 81 -5.00 22.35 19.68
CA GLN A 81 -4.55 22.89 20.97
C GLN A 81 -4.29 21.78 22.00
N GLY A 82 -3.72 22.19 23.14
CA GLY A 82 -3.46 21.30 24.27
C GLY A 82 -2.26 20.39 24.06
N ARG A 83 -2.20 19.30 24.85
CA ARG A 83 -1.18 18.26 24.69
C ARG A 83 -1.35 17.58 23.33
N HIS A 84 -0.24 17.28 22.68
CA HIS A 84 -0.25 16.57 21.41
C HIS A 84 0.76 15.43 21.38
N TYR A 85 0.52 14.50 20.46
CA TYR A 85 1.39 13.37 20.19
C TYR A 85 1.57 13.21 18.68
N GLU A 86 2.82 13.24 18.24
CA GLU A 86 3.19 13.03 16.84
C GLU A 86 3.48 11.54 16.61
N CYS A 87 2.95 11.02 15.51
CA CYS A 87 2.99 9.62 15.15
C CYS A 87 3.40 9.47 13.70
N SER A 88 4.34 8.55 13.45
CA SER A 88 4.86 8.24 12.11
C SER A 88 4.80 6.75 11.75
N SER A 89 4.15 5.93 12.58
CA SER A 89 4.02 4.48 12.40
C SER A 89 2.75 3.95 13.07
N ASP A 90 2.44 2.67 12.84
CA ASP A 90 1.38 1.97 13.57
C ASP A 90 1.59 2.03 15.10
N HIS A 91 0.51 2.26 15.84
CA HIS A 91 0.48 2.21 17.30
C HIS A 91 -0.73 1.42 17.78
N ALA A 92 -0.49 0.29 18.44
CA ALA A 92 -1.55 -0.57 18.99
C ALA A 92 -2.19 -0.01 20.27
N ASN A 93 -1.52 0.91 20.96
CA ASN A 93 -2.04 1.56 22.16
C ASN A 93 -1.53 3.00 22.27
N LEU A 94 -2.44 3.96 22.15
CA LEU A 94 -2.17 5.40 22.25
C LEU A 94 -2.48 5.98 23.64
N GLN A 95 -3.15 5.23 24.51
CA GLN A 95 -3.58 5.70 25.84
C GLN A 95 -2.43 6.24 26.72
N PRO A 96 -1.19 5.72 26.67
CA PRO A 96 -0.09 6.29 27.45
C PRO A 96 0.32 7.70 27.01
N TYR A 97 0.03 8.08 25.75
CA TYR A 97 0.50 9.34 25.18
C TYR A 97 -0.52 10.48 25.32
N PHE A 98 -1.81 10.16 25.28
CA PHE A 98 -2.90 11.11 25.49
C PHE A 98 -4.15 10.40 26.01
N SER A 99 -4.98 11.15 26.75
CA SER A 99 -6.20 10.65 27.39
C SER A 99 -7.43 10.70 26.48
N ARG A 100 -7.43 11.62 25.52
CA ARG A 100 -8.50 11.88 24.54
C ARG A 100 -7.92 12.50 23.27
N CYS A 101 -8.66 12.47 22.18
CA CYS A 101 -8.26 13.11 20.92
C CYS A 101 -9.43 13.91 20.33
N ASN A 102 -9.27 15.22 20.20
CA ASN A 102 -10.33 16.12 19.74
C ASN A 102 -10.00 16.85 18.44
N SER A 103 -8.74 16.86 18.01
CA SER A 103 -8.35 17.28 16.67
C SER A 103 -7.13 16.51 16.18
N VAL A 104 -7.02 16.36 14.87
CA VAL A 104 -5.96 15.58 14.21
C VAL A 104 -5.43 16.34 13.02
N ARG A 105 -4.12 16.40 12.86
CA ARG A 105 -3.47 16.90 11.65
C ARG A 105 -2.75 15.76 10.97
N VAL A 106 -3.12 15.45 9.74
CA VAL A 106 -2.39 14.47 8.92
C VAL A 106 -1.53 15.25 7.94
N ASP A 107 -0.24 15.24 8.19
CA ASP A 107 0.74 15.94 7.37
C ASP A 107 1.11 15.15 6.11
N SER A 108 1.19 13.82 6.20
CA SER A 108 1.47 12.91 5.09
C SER A 108 0.93 11.50 5.34
N GLY A 109 0.64 10.80 4.25
CA GLY A 109 0.17 9.41 4.28
C GLY A 109 -1.32 9.29 4.58
N CYS A 110 -1.80 8.06 4.43
CA CYS A 110 -3.16 7.67 4.75
C CYS A 110 -3.17 6.94 6.10
N TRP A 111 -4.10 7.30 6.97
CA TRP A 111 -4.17 6.77 8.34
C TRP A 111 -5.53 6.14 8.62
N MET A 112 -5.52 5.02 9.33
CA MET A 112 -6.74 4.45 9.93
C MET A 112 -6.67 4.58 11.44
N LEU A 113 -7.62 5.30 12.03
CA LEU A 113 -7.75 5.46 13.48
C LEU A 113 -8.78 4.48 14.03
N TYR A 114 -8.57 4.05 15.26
CA TYR A 114 -9.41 3.08 15.94
C TYR A 114 -9.78 3.58 17.34
N GLU A 115 -11.03 3.36 17.70
CA GLU A 115 -11.58 3.75 19.00
C GLU A 115 -11.05 2.89 20.17
N GLN A 116 -10.63 1.66 19.91
CA GLN A 116 -10.11 0.75 20.92
C GLN A 116 -8.64 0.40 20.67
N PRO A 117 -7.89 -0.06 21.68
CA PRO A 117 -6.55 -0.59 21.48
C PRO A 117 -6.56 -1.80 20.54
N ASN A 118 -5.39 -2.19 20.06
CA ASN A 118 -5.20 -3.35 19.18
C ASN A 118 -6.06 -3.33 17.91
N TYR A 119 -6.30 -2.14 17.35
CA TYR A 119 -6.97 -1.95 16.06
C TYR A 119 -8.42 -2.46 16.03
N SER A 120 -9.16 -2.19 17.11
CA SER A 120 -10.54 -2.65 17.28
C SER A 120 -11.52 -1.49 17.50
N GLY A 121 -12.82 -1.78 17.48
CA GLY A 121 -13.87 -0.76 17.60
C GLY A 121 -14.14 -0.01 16.29
N CYS A 122 -14.76 1.16 16.41
CA CYS A 122 -15.06 2.01 15.25
C CYS A 122 -13.75 2.47 14.58
N GLN A 123 -13.74 2.43 13.23
CA GLN A 123 -12.58 2.80 12.42
C GLN A 123 -12.85 4.09 11.66
N TYR A 124 -11.81 4.89 11.49
CA TYR A 124 -11.91 6.20 10.85
C TYR A 124 -10.74 6.42 9.90
N PHE A 125 -11.05 6.55 8.61
CA PHE A 125 -10.07 6.79 7.57
C PHE A 125 -9.78 8.28 7.42
N LEU A 126 -8.51 8.65 7.59
CA LEU A 126 -8.02 10.02 7.40
C LEU A 126 -6.99 10.04 6.28
N ARG A 127 -7.14 11.00 5.38
CA ARG A 127 -6.10 11.40 4.42
C ARG A 127 -5.38 12.64 4.93
N ARG A 128 -4.31 13.04 4.24
CA ARG A 128 -3.67 14.34 4.43
C ARG A 128 -4.70 15.46 4.56
N GLY A 129 -4.58 16.26 5.61
CA GLY A 129 -5.52 17.32 5.91
C GLY A 129 -5.57 17.70 7.38
N ASP A 130 -6.22 18.84 7.62
CA ASP A 130 -6.47 19.39 8.95
C ASP A 130 -7.88 19.04 9.41
N TYR A 131 -7.98 18.37 10.55
CA TYR A 131 -9.24 17.93 11.15
C TYR A 131 -9.43 18.62 12.51
N PRO A 132 -10.00 19.84 12.52
CA PRO A 132 -9.99 20.72 13.70
C PRO A 132 -10.96 20.30 14.81
N THR A 133 -11.92 19.41 14.52
CA THR A 133 -12.85 18.90 15.53
C THR A 133 -13.35 17.50 15.20
N THR A 134 -13.36 16.63 16.20
CA THR A 134 -14.05 15.33 16.17
C THR A 134 -15.57 15.46 16.31
N SER A 135 -16.05 16.59 16.85
CA SER A 135 -17.44 16.76 17.34
C SER A 135 -18.50 16.95 16.24
N SER A 136 -18.12 16.96 14.97
CA SER A 136 -19.07 16.94 13.85
C SER A 136 -19.63 15.54 13.55
N GLY A 137 -19.42 14.56 14.44
CA GLY A 137 -20.04 13.24 14.37
C GLY A 137 -19.33 12.23 13.46
N TRP A 138 -18.15 12.59 12.93
CA TRP A 138 -17.35 11.73 12.05
C TRP A 138 -16.15 11.08 12.75
N LEU A 139 -15.83 11.48 14.00
CA LEU A 139 -14.80 10.87 14.86
C LEU A 139 -15.27 10.78 16.31
N SER A 140 -14.91 9.69 16.99
CA SER A 140 -14.99 9.57 18.46
C SER A 140 -13.83 10.35 19.11
N ASP A 141 -14.05 10.89 20.30
CA ASP A 141 -12.99 11.52 21.11
C ASP A 141 -12.04 10.48 21.73
N SER A 142 -12.38 9.19 21.59
CA SER A 142 -11.76 8.05 22.22
C SER A 142 -10.80 7.31 21.29
N ILE A 143 -9.92 8.01 20.55
CA ILE A 143 -8.93 7.34 19.69
C ILE A 143 -7.87 6.63 20.55
N ARG A 144 -7.70 5.31 20.37
CA ARG A 144 -6.81 4.48 21.18
C ARG A 144 -5.79 3.67 20.40
N SER A 145 -5.94 3.51 19.09
CA SER A 145 -4.89 2.96 18.23
C SER A 145 -4.94 3.55 16.82
N CYS A 146 -3.85 3.46 16.08
CA CYS A 146 -3.77 3.98 14.70
C CYS A 146 -2.88 3.10 13.82
N ARG A 147 -3.15 3.10 12.51
CA ARG A 147 -2.31 2.47 11.48
C ARG A 147 -1.96 3.47 10.40
N LEU A 148 -0.71 3.45 9.99
CA LEU A 148 -0.26 4.05 8.74
C LEU A 148 -0.57 3.05 7.62
N ILE A 149 -1.38 3.47 6.65
CA ILE A 149 -1.74 2.63 5.51
C ILE A 149 -0.65 2.77 4.43
N PRO A 150 0.02 1.67 4.05
CA PRO A 150 1.05 1.71 3.02
C PRO A 150 0.51 2.20 1.68
N TYR A 151 1.32 2.97 0.98
CA TYR A 151 1.03 3.37 -0.40
C TYR A 151 0.96 2.14 -1.31
N ALA A 152 -0.01 2.13 -2.22
CA ALA A 152 -0.13 1.14 -3.26
C ALA A 152 -0.34 1.84 -4.60
N SER A 153 0.39 1.39 -5.62
CA SER A 153 0.30 1.94 -6.99
C SER A 153 -0.87 1.39 -7.80
N SER A 154 -1.44 0.26 -7.36
CA SER A 154 -2.56 -0.42 -8.01
C SER A 154 -3.54 -0.92 -6.96
N HIS A 155 -4.81 -0.94 -7.35
CA HIS A 155 -5.92 -1.34 -6.49
C HIS A 155 -6.83 -2.27 -7.26
N ARG A 156 -7.07 -3.45 -6.70
CA ARG A 156 -7.95 -4.45 -7.30
C ARG A 156 -8.58 -5.31 -6.21
N ILE A 157 -9.90 -5.43 -6.24
CA ILE A 157 -10.66 -6.21 -5.27
C ILE A 157 -11.77 -6.97 -5.99
N ARG A 158 -12.00 -8.21 -5.57
CA ARG A 158 -13.15 -9.01 -5.98
C ARG A 158 -14.16 -9.08 -4.86
N ILE A 159 -15.41 -8.89 -5.23
CA ILE A 159 -16.58 -8.89 -4.36
C ILE A 159 -17.44 -10.07 -4.74
N TYR A 160 -17.94 -10.80 -3.74
CA TYR A 160 -18.78 -11.97 -3.94
C TYR A 160 -20.09 -11.84 -3.17
N GLU A 161 -21.17 -12.23 -3.83
CA GLU A 161 -22.52 -12.24 -3.29
C GLU A 161 -22.65 -13.18 -2.07
N ARG A 162 -21.94 -14.31 -2.05
CA ARG A 162 -22.06 -15.32 -0.98
C ARG A 162 -20.73 -15.54 -0.26
N GLU A 163 -20.80 -16.20 0.90
CA GLU A 163 -19.63 -16.61 1.67
C GLU A 163 -18.76 -17.59 0.86
N ASP A 164 -17.48 -17.70 1.25
CA ASP A 164 -16.49 -18.60 0.61
C ASP A 164 -16.36 -18.40 -0.91
N TYR A 165 -16.43 -17.15 -1.37
CA TYR A 165 -16.24 -16.76 -2.78
C TYR A 165 -17.26 -17.37 -3.76
N ARG A 166 -18.47 -17.63 -3.28
CA ARG A 166 -19.57 -18.19 -4.08
C ARG A 166 -20.51 -17.10 -4.59
N GLY A 167 -21.38 -17.50 -5.52
CA GLY A 167 -22.40 -16.61 -6.11
C GLY A 167 -21.82 -15.69 -7.17
N GLN A 168 -22.51 -14.58 -7.44
CA GLN A 168 -22.03 -13.59 -8.39
C GLN A 168 -20.72 -12.96 -7.91
N MET A 169 -19.76 -12.80 -8.82
CA MET A 169 -18.47 -12.16 -8.56
C MET A 169 -18.32 -10.93 -9.42
N VAL A 170 -17.83 -9.83 -8.82
CA VAL A 170 -17.41 -8.66 -9.57
C VAL A 170 -16.07 -8.14 -9.10
N GLU A 171 -15.23 -7.78 -10.06
CA GLU A 171 -13.95 -7.13 -9.85
C GLU A 171 -14.09 -5.60 -9.94
N ILE A 172 -13.49 -4.90 -8.97
CA ILE A 172 -13.47 -3.44 -8.88
C ILE A 172 -12.02 -2.97 -8.81
N THR A 173 -11.69 -1.96 -9.62
CA THR A 173 -10.39 -1.28 -9.67
C THR A 173 -10.50 0.24 -9.41
N GLU A 174 -11.73 0.72 -9.19
CA GLU A 174 -12.07 2.14 -9.02
C GLU A 174 -12.95 2.35 -7.79
N ASP A 175 -13.11 3.61 -7.38
CA ASP A 175 -14.01 3.94 -6.27
C ASP A 175 -15.46 3.67 -6.68
N CYS A 176 -16.27 3.17 -5.75
CA CYS A 176 -17.67 2.86 -5.98
C CYS A 176 -18.55 3.56 -4.91
N PRO A 177 -19.18 4.69 -5.24
CA PRO A 177 -20.01 5.44 -4.29
C PRO A 177 -21.34 4.77 -3.98
N CYS A 178 -21.82 3.86 -4.83
CA CYS A 178 -23.03 3.07 -4.58
C CYS A 178 -22.87 1.66 -5.17
N LEU A 179 -22.74 0.66 -4.31
CA LEU A 179 -22.63 -0.74 -4.74
C LEU A 179 -23.96 -1.26 -5.27
N GLN A 180 -25.09 -0.83 -4.69
CA GLN A 180 -26.42 -1.27 -5.10
C GLN A 180 -26.74 -0.90 -6.56
N ASP A 181 -26.35 0.30 -7.00
CA ASP A 181 -26.55 0.75 -8.38
C ASP A 181 -25.76 -0.10 -9.38
N ARG A 182 -24.60 -0.61 -8.95
CA ARG A 182 -23.68 -1.37 -9.79
C ARG A 182 -23.96 -2.88 -9.79
N PHE A 183 -24.49 -3.41 -8.69
CA PHE A 183 -24.59 -4.86 -8.45
C PHE A 183 -26.00 -5.36 -8.18
N HIS A 184 -26.96 -4.47 -7.94
CA HIS A 184 -28.36 -4.78 -7.60
C HIS A 184 -28.56 -5.57 -6.29
N PHE A 185 -27.49 -5.82 -5.53
CA PHE A 185 -27.52 -6.34 -4.17
C PHE A 185 -26.76 -5.42 -3.20
N SER A 186 -27.23 -5.37 -1.95
CA SER A 186 -26.63 -4.57 -0.86
C SER A 186 -25.80 -5.39 0.13
N ASP A 187 -25.96 -6.71 0.09
CA ASP A 187 -25.37 -7.61 1.06
C ASP A 187 -24.20 -8.33 0.40
N ILE A 188 -23.01 -8.14 0.97
CA ILE A 188 -21.77 -8.71 0.49
C ILE A 188 -21.21 -9.61 1.59
N HIS A 189 -20.97 -10.85 1.21
CA HIS A 189 -20.59 -11.88 2.16
C HIS A 189 -19.12 -12.24 2.10
N SER A 190 -18.42 -12.06 0.98
CA SER A 190 -16.97 -12.29 0.92
C SER A 190 -16.22 -11.34 -0.03
N PHE A 191 -14.94 -11.12 0.27
CA PHE A 191 -14.02 -10.30 -0.53
C PHE A 191 -12.70 -11.02 -0.78
N HIS A 192 -12.08 -10.70 -1.90
CA HIS A 192 -10.67 -10.99 -2.13
C HIS A 192 -9.98 -9.71 -2.59
N VAL A 193 -9.19 -9.12 -1.69
CA VAL A 193 -8.38 -7.94 -2.00
C VAL A 193 -7.09 -8.42 -2.65
N LEU A 194 -7.02 -8.27 -3.97
CA LEU A 194 -5.87 -8.69 -4.76
C LEU A 194 -4.72 -7.69 -4.65
N GLU A 195 -5.05 -6.40 -4.71
CA GLU A 195 -4.08 -5.31 -4.75
C GLU A 195 -4.60 -4.07 -4.01
N GLY A 196 -3.67 -3.38 -3.36
CA GLY A 196 -3.91 -2.12 -2.67
C GLY A 196 -4.73 -2.27 -1.38
N TYR A 197 -5.01 -1.12 -0.78
CA TYR A 197 -5.82 -1.01 0.42
C TYR A 197 -7.15 -0.33 0.09
N TRP A 198 -8.20 -0.79 0.73
CA TRP A 198 -9.56 -0.30 0.48
C TRP A 198 -10.25 0.06 1.78
N VAL A 199 -11.18 1.02 1.72
CA VAL A 199 -12.09 1.35 2.82
C VAL A 199 -13.50 1.02 2.38
N LEU A 200 -14.09 0.08 3.10
CA LEU A 200 -15.47 -0.33 2.96
C LEU A 200 -16.35 0.56 3.83
N TYR A 201 -17.51 0.97 3.31
CA TYR A 201 -18.47 1.80 4.02
C TYR A 201 -19.84 1.11 4.06
N GLU A 202 -20.43 1.07 5.26
CA GLU A 202 -21.75 0.46 5.49
C GLU A 202 -22.87 1.12 4.67
N MET A 203 -22.77 2.43 4.43
CA MET A 203 -23.77 3.20 3.66
C MET A 203 -23.20 3.72 2.33
N PRO A 204 -24.08 4.03 1.34
CA PRO A 204 -23.68 4.68 0.10
C PRO A 204 -23.03 6.05 0.35
N ASN A 205 -22.32 6.55 -0.65
CA ASN A 205 -21.64 7.84 -0.65
C ASN A 205 -20.61 8.00 0.50
N TYR A 206 -19.93 6.91 0.85
CA TYR A 206 -18.84 6.86 1.83
C TYR A 206 -19.27 7.27 3.24
N ARG A 207 -20.43 6.76 3.67
CA ARG A 207 -21.03 7.06 4.99
C ARG A 207 -21.16 5.82 5.86
N GLY A 208 -21.42 6.03 7.14
CA GLY A 208 -21.63 4.96 8.11
C GLY A 208 -20.32 4.38 8.62
N ARG A 209 -20.37 3.16 9.14
CA ARG A 209 -19.18 2.47 9.66
C ARG A 209 -18.18 2.20 8.54
N GLN A 210 -16.90 2.31 8.89
CA GLN A 210 -15.78 2.16 7.98
C GLN A 210 -14.98 0.92 8.36
N TYR A 211 -14.48 0.19 7.35
CA TYR A 211 -13.65 -1.00 7.56
C TYR A 211 -12.43 -0.97 6.64
N LEU A 212 -11.23 -1.08 7.21
CA LEU A 212 -9.99 -1.21 6.44
C LEU A 212 -9.87 -2.63 5.89
N LEU A 213 -9.85 -2.74 4.56
CA LEU A 213 -9.55 -3.98 3.87
C LEU A 213 -8.09 -3.93 3.39
N ARG A 214 -7.32 -4.93 3.82
CA ARG A 214 -5.92 -5.14 3.45
C ARG A 214 -5.84 -6.21 2.36
N PRO A 215 -4.75 -6.27 1.58
CA PRO A 215 -4.51 -7.40 0.68
C PRO A 215 -4.70 -8.74 1.38
N GLY A 216 -5.51 -9.61 0.81
CA GLY A 216 -5.86 -10.88 1.42
C GLY A 216 -7.29 -11.35 1.15
N GLU A 217 -7.60 -12.44 1.85
CA GLU A 217 -8.81 -13.24 1.73
C GLU A 217 -9.78 -12.97 2.88
N TYR A 218 -11.04 -12.70 2.57
CA TYR A 218 -12.12 -12.46 3.53
C TYR A 218 -13.34 -13.30 3.16
N ARG A 219 -13.58 -14.40 3.88
CA ARG A 219 -14.59 -15.40 3.50
C ARG A 219 -15.99 -15.09 4.05
N ARG A 220 -16.06 -14.23 5.07
CA ARG A 220 -17.29 -13.83 5.77
C ARG A 220 -17.14 -12.43 6.38
N TYR A 221 -18.25 -11.79 6.72
CA TYR A 221 -18.26 -10.40 7.19
C TYR A 221 -17.58 -10.13 8.52
N GLN A 222 -17.43 -11.16 9.35
CA GLN A 222 -16.66 -11.07 10.59
C GLN A 222 -15.16 -10.89 10.33
N ASP A 223 -14.64 -11.32 9.18
CA ASP A 223 -13.21 -11.28 8.88
C ASP A 223 -12.68 -9.83 8.71
N TRP A 224 -13.55 -8.90 8.32
CA TRP A 224 -13.24 -7.46 8.29
C TRP A 224 -13.77 -6.68 9.49
N GLY A 225 -14.34 -7.39 10.49
CA GLY A 225 -14.83 -6.80 11.73
C GLY A 225 -16.21 -6.14 11.63
N ALA A 226 -17.01 -6.45 10.60
CA ALA A 226 -18.39 -6.00 10.53
C ALA A 226 -19.34 -6.87 11.37
N MET A 227 -20.47 -6.29 11.76
CA MET A 227 -21.53 -7.00 12.50
C MET A 227 -22.61 -7.58 11.57
N ASN A 228 -22.64 -7.15 10.31
CA ASN A 228 -23.57 -7.58 9.28
C ASN A 228 -22.88 -7.53 7.91
N ALA A 229 -23.54 -8.09 6.90
CA ALA A 229 -23.05 -8.13 5.52
C ALA A 229 -23.36 -6.85 4.71
N ARG A 230 -23.93 -5.82 5.33
CA ARG A 230 -24.42 -4.64 4.61
C ARG A 230 -23.26 -3.77 4.16
N VAL A 231 -23.24 -3.45 2.87
CA VAL A 231 -22.23 -2.57 2.29
C VAL A 231 -22.87 -1.63 1.28
N GLY A 232 -22.62 -0.34 1.44
CA GLY A 232 -23.17 0.69 0.55
C GLY A 232 -22.15 1.27 -0.41
N SER A 233 -20.88 1.40 -0.02
CA SER A 233 -19.86 1.98 -0.88
C SER A 233 -18.45 1.48 -0.56
N LEU A 234 -17.54 1.68 -1.50
CA LEU A 234 -16.17 1.20 -1.45
C LEU A 234 -15.22 2.25 -2.03
N ARG A 235 -14.10 2.50 -1.36
CA ARG A 235 -13.12 3.51 -1.78
C ARG A 235 -11.70 2.94 -1.74
N ARG A 236 -10.89 3.30 -2.72
CA ARG A 236 -9.44 3.02 -2.71
C ARG A 236 -8.75 3.94 -1.73
N VAL A 237 -7.77 3.41 -1.02
CA VAL A 237 -6.86 4.24 -0.22
C VAL A 237 -5.82 4.84 -1.15
N MET A 238 -6.00 6.11 -1.47
CA MET A 238 -5.10 6.94 -2.27
C MET A 238 -4.67 8.14 -1.44
N ASP A 239 -3.37 8.43 -1.41
CA ASP A 239 -2.86 9.73 -0.96
C ASP A 239 -2.82 10.66 -2.17
N PHE A 240 -3.57 11.76 -2.11
CA PHE A 240 -3.56 12.78 -3.16
C PHE A 240 -2.44 13.76 -2.83
N TYR A 241 -1.39 13.72 -3.64
CA TYR A 241 -0.22 14.61 -3.57
C TYR A 241 -0.57 16.06 -3.91
#